data_AF-A0A353SAE2-F1
#
_entry.id   AF-A0A353SAE2-F1
#
_cell.length_a   1.000
_cell.length_b   1.000
_cell.length_c   1.000
_cell.angle_alpha   90.00
_cell.angle_beta   90.00
_cell.angle_gamma   90.00
#
_symmetry.space_group_name_H-M   'P 1'
#
loop_
_entity.id
_entity.type
_entity.pdbx_description
1 polymer ?
#
loop_
_entity_poly.entity_id
_entity_poly.type
_entity_poly.pdbx_seq_one_letter_code
_entity_poly.pdbx_strand_id
1 'polypeptide(L)'
;MIRKIMTACMAGLLLLTAPLQAQESPEDTESLEPVPYSEDEFPQWAKDLRRAEIITFGALPFVTAGATVGYSTFQYLSGSRDSFPNPFDKNNGYSTGEIVGIVGASLGVSATVGLTDFIISYVQRKKAERQQALQEAEDRENVRPISPEEAGELLRKNQRDEQ
;
A
#
# COMPACT_ATOMS: atom_id res chain seq x y z
N MET A 1 -0.19 28.30 -23.55
CA MET A 1 0.33 27.90 -22.21
C MET A 1 0.07 26.45 -21.88
N ILE A 2 -1.16 25.95 -22.08
CA ILE A 2 -1.58 24.57 -21.74
C ILE A 2 -0.68 23.50 -22.38
N ARG A 3 -0.28 23.65 -23.65
CA ARG A 3 0.65 22.73 -24.32
C ARG A 3 2.01 22.60 -23.62
N LYS A 4 2.57 23.71 -23.10
CA LYS A 4 3.89 23.71 -22.43
C LYS A 4 3.83 23.05 -21.05
N ILE A 5 2.70 23.19 -20.35
CA ILE A 5 2.46 22.54 -19.06
C ILE A 5 2.26 21.03 -19.25
N MET A 6 1.52 20.62 -20.29
CA MET A 6 1.30 19.21 -20.60
C MET A 6 2.59 18.50 -21.03
N THR A 7 3.47 19.15 -21.82
CA THR A 7 4.79 18.59 -22.16
C THR A 7 5.70 18.51 -20.94
N ALA A 8 5.63 19.47 -20.00
CA ALA A 8 6.39 19.43 -18.76
C ALA A 8 5.90 18.33 -17.81
N CYS A 9 4.59 18.11 -17.70
CA CYS A 9 4.03 17.01 -16.91
C CYS A 9 4.32 15.64 -17.54
N MET A 10 4.23 15.50 -18.86
CA MET A 10 4.62 14.27 -19.57
C MET A 10 6.12 13.99 -19.44
N ALA A 11 6.98 15.00 -19.54
CA ALA A 11 8.42 14.84 -19.33
C ALA A 11 8.76 14.50 -17.86
N GLY A 12 8.05 15.11 -16.89
CA GLY A 12 8.20 14.78 -15.48
C GLY A 12 7.73 13.38 -15.13
N LEU A 13 6.64 12.90 -15.76
CA LEU A 13 6.13 11.54 -15.59
C LEU A 13 7.05 10.51 -16.28
N LEU A 14 7.64 10.85 -17.43
CA LEU A 14 8.58 10.00 -18.18
C LEU A 14 9.97 9.90 -17.51
N LEU A 15 10.36 10.91 -16.71
CA LEU A 15 11.56 10.87 -15.87
C LEU A 15 11.36 10.08 -14.56
N LEU A 16 10.12 9.95 -14.08
CA LEU A 16 9.79 9.16 -12.88
C LEU A 16 9.78 7.65 -13.16
N THR A 17 9.59 7.25 -14.43
CA THR A 17 9.63 5.86 -14.90
C THR A 17 11.00 5.44 -15.43
N ALA A 18 12.05 6.24 -15.23
CA ALA A 18 13.41 5.76 -15.51
C ALA A 18 13.64 4.50 -14.66
N PRO A 19 13.91 3.33 -15.27
CA PRO A 19 14.26 2.17 -14.48
C PRO A 19 15.49 2.58 -13.69
N LEU A 20 15.36 2.59 -12.37
CA LEU A 20 16.49 2.60 -11.47
C LEU A 20 17.30 1.38 -11.90
N GLN A 21 18.33 1.59 -12.72
CA GLN A 21 19.18 0.52 -13.19
C GLN A 21 19.79 -0.08 -11.93
N ALA A 22 19.24 -1.23 -11.53
CA ALA A 22 19.88 -2.12 -10.60
C ALA A 22 21.27 -2.37 -11.18
N GLN A 23 22.27 -1.89 -10.47
CA GLN A 23 23.67 -2.07 -10.79
C GLN A 23 23.96 -3.57 -10.65
N GLU A 24 23.85 -4.32 -11.74
CA GLU A 24 24.40 -5.67 -11.83
C GLU A 24 25.92 -5.55 -11.74
N SER A 25 26.45 -5.84 -10.55
CA SER A 25 27.87 -6.12 -10.37
C SER A 25 28.17 -7.50 -10.98
N PRO A 26 29.26 -7.66 -11.74
CA PRO A 26 29.60 -8.94 -12.34
C PRO A 26 30.21 -9.88 -11.28
N GLU A 27 30.07 -11.19 -11.55
CA GLU A 27 30.61 -12.35 -10.80
C GLU A 27 29.73 -12.73 -9.59
N ASP A 28 29.07 -13.89 -9.54
CA ASP A 28 29.62 -15.24 -9.69
C ASP A 28 28.65 -16.25 -10.31
N THR A 29 29.24 -17.30 -10.89
CA THR A 29 28.56 -18.46 -11.49
C THR A 29 28.05 -19.40 -10.40
N GLU A 30 26.89 -19.14 -9.79
CA GLU A 30 26.18 -20.11 -8.94
C GLU A 30 24.67 -20.13 -9.28
N SER A 31 24.14 -21.34 -9.46
CA SER A 31 22.74 -21.75 -9.72
C SER A 31 21.77 -20.73 -10.34
N LEU A 32 21.28 -21.02 -11.55
CA LEU A 32 20.16 -20.32 -12.23
C LEU A 32 18.81 -20.40 -11.50
N GLU A 33 18.78 -20.86 -10.25
CA GLU A 33 17.56 -20.92 -9.45
C GLU A 33 17.34 -19.58 -8.75
N PRO A 34 16.17 -18.94 -8.93
CA PRO A 34 15.82 -17.75 -8.17
C PRO A 34 15.87 -18.06 -6.67
N VAL A 35 16.74 -17.37 -5.95
CA VAL A 35 16.83 -17.49 -4.48
C VAL A 35 15.54 -16.90 -3.87
N PRO A 36 14.92 -17.57 -2.87
CA PRO A 36 13.76 -17.04 -2.18
C PRO A 36 14.04 -15.67 -1.55
N TYR A 37 13.10 -14.73 -1.70
CA TYR A 37 13.22 -13.40 -1.10
C TYR A 37 13.40 -13.47 0.41
N SER A 38 14.35 -12.69 0.93
CA SER A 38 14.53 -12.56 2.37
C SER A 38 13.53 -11.55 2.96
N GLU A 39 13.12 -11.73 4.23
CA GLU A 39 12.13 -10.85 4.87
C GLU A 39 12.61 -9.38 4.94
N ASP A 40 13.93 -9.19 4.98
CA ASP A 40 14.60 -7.89 5.16
C ASP A 40 15.05 -7.24 3.83
N GLU A 41 14.78 -7.86 2.68
CA GLU A 41 15.26 -7.40 1.37
C GLU A 41 14.67 -6.04 0.96
N PHE A 42 13.43 -5.78 1.38
CA PHE A 42 12.73 -4.53 1.08
C PHE A 42 12.43 -3.76 2.36
N PRO A 43 12.76 -2.46 2.41
CA PRO A 43 12.42 -1.64 3.56
C PRO A 43 10.89 -1.57 3.72
N GLN A 44 10.43 -1.57 4.97
CA GLN A 44 8.99 -1.68 5.26
C GLN A 44 8.15 -0.56 4.62
N TRP A 45 8.69 0.65 4.51
CA TRP A 45 8.00 1.76 3.85
C TRP A 45 7.73 1.49 2.36
N ALA A 46 8.60 0.74 1.68
CA ALA A 46 8.42 0.38 0.27
C ALA A 46 7.34 -0.69 0.12
N LYS A 47 7.23 -1.62 1.09
CA LYS A 47 6.12 -2.59 1.16
C LYS A 47 4.78 -1.86 1.36
N ASP A 48 4.74 -0.85 2.22
CA ASP A 48 3.55 -0.04 2.45
C ASP A 48 3.17 0.80 1.21
N LEU A 49 4.16 1.39 0.53
CA LEU A 49 3.94 2.15 -0.70
C LEU A 49 3.36 1.25 -1.80
N ARG A 50 3.91 0.04 -1.98
CA ARG A 50 3.38 -0.95 -2.93
C ARG A 50 1.91 -1.28 -2.62
N ARG A 51 1.55 -1.44 -1.36
CA ARG A 51 0.15 -1.69 -0.95
C ARG A 51 -0.75 -0.50 -1.30
N ALA A 52 -0.32 0.72 -0.96
CA ALA A 52 -1.06 1.93 -1.25
C ALA A 52 -1.26 2.12 -2.77
N GLU A 53 -0.25 1.79 -3.58
CA GLU A 53 -0.32 1.80 -5.04
C GLU A 53 -1.36 0.81 -5.57
N ILE A 54 -1.29 -0.46 -5.13
CA ILE A 54 -2.22 -1.50 -5.53
C ILE A 54 -3.66 -1.09 -5.20
N ILE A 55 -3.90 -0.52 -4.02
CA ILE A 55 -5.22 -0.06 -3.62
C ILE A 55 -5.66 1.14 -4.44
N THR A 56 -4.78 2.12 -4.65
CA THR A 56 -5.09 3.33 -5.42
C THR A 56 -5.41 2.98 -6.87
N PHE A 57 -4.56 2.26 -7.57
CA PHE A 57 -4.78 1.92 -8.98
C PHE A 57 -5.83 0.83 -9.15
N GLY A 58 -5.93 -0.11 -8.20
CA GLY A 58 -6.95 -1.16 -8.21
C GLY A 58 -8.36 -0.62 -7.96
N ALA A 59 -8.51 0.44 -7.17
CA ALA A 59 -9.80 1.06 -6.90
C ALA A 59 -10.28 2.00 -8.01
N LEU A 60 -9.39 2.54 -8.84
CA LEU A 60 -9.74 3.49 -9.91
C LEU A 60 -10.92 3.06 -10.79
N PRO A 61 -10.97 1.84 -11.40
CA PRO A 61 -12.08 1.49 -12.28
C PRO A 61 -13.44 1.51 -11.58
N PHE A 62 -13.49 1.12 -10.30
CA PHE A 62 -14.71 1.12 -9.51
C PHE A 62 -15.12 2.54 -9.09
N VAL A 63 -14.14 3.34 -8.68
CA VAL A 63 -14.37 4.73 -8.30
C VAL A 63 -14.79 5.56 -9.51
N THR A 64 -14.19 5.34 -10.69
CA THR A 64 -14.59 6.01 -11.94
C THR A 64 -16.02 5.62 -12.33
N ALA A 65 -16.38 4.33 -12.29
CA ALA A 65 -17.75 3.90 -12.56
C ALA A 65 -18.76 4.53 -11.59
N GLY A 66 -18.43 4.55 -10.29
CA GLY A 66 -19.25 5.22 -9.27
C GLY A 66 -19.36 6.73 -9.50
N ALA A 67 -18.26 7.38 -9.87
CA ALA A 67 -18.24 8.81 -10.20
C ALA A 67 -19.09 9.12 -11.44
N THR A 68 -19.06 8.26 -12.47
CA THR A 68 -19.93 8.41 -13.63
C THR A 68 -21.41 8.34 -13.22
N VAL A 69 -21.81 7.31 -12.46
CA VAL A 69 -23.20 7.17 -11.99
C VAL A 69 -23.62 8.33 -11.08
N GLY A 70 -22.76 8.74 -10.16
CA GLY A 70 -23.04 9.86 -9.25
C GLY A 70 -23.18 11.18 -9.99
N TYR A 71 -22.27 11.45 -10.94
CA TYR A 71 -22.32 12.64 -11.78
C TYR A 71 -23.57 12.67 -12.68
N SER A 72 -23.93 11.52 -13.22
CA SER A 72 -25.08 11.38 -14.09
C SER A 72 -26.42 11.55 -13.32
N THR A 73 -26.46 11.03 -12.09
CA THR A 73 -27.56 11.27 -11.14
C THR A 73 -27.65 12.74 -10.75
N PHE A 74 -26.52 13.38 -10.48
CA PHE A 74 -26.47 14.80 -10.14
C PHE A 74 -27.04 15.68 -11.26
N GLN A 75 -26.66 15.42 -12.51
CA GLN A 75 -27.22 16.15 -13.67
C GLN A 75 -28.72 15.94 -13.87
N TYR A 76 -29.22 14.74 -13.55
CA TYR A 76 -30.65 14.46 -13.59
C TYR A 76 -31.41 15.25 -12.51
N LEU A 77 -30.90 15.24 -11.27
CA LEU A 77 -31.51 15.99 -10.16
C LEU A 77 -31.42 17.52 -10.34
N SER A 78 -30.35 18.02 -10.97
CA SER A 78 -30.19 19.45 -11.28
C SER A 78 -31.04 19.90 -12.47
N GLY A 79 -31.84 19.02 -13.07
CA GLY A 79 -32.67 19.32 -14.24
C GLY A 79 -31.89 19.60 -15.52
N SER A 80 -30.60 19.25 -15.56
CA SER A 80 -29.73 19.44 -16.72
C SER A 80 -29.92 18.34 -17.78
N ARG A 81 -30.56 17.23 -17.41
CA ARG A 81 -30.95 16.13 -18.30
C ARG A 81 -32.40 15.71 -18.03
N ASP A 82 -33.17 15.54 -19.09
CA ASP A 82 -34.59 15.11 -19.04
C ASP A 82 -34.79 13.64 -18.64
N SER A 83 -33.75 12.80 -18.77
CA SER A 83 -33.83 11.36 -18.48
C SER A 83 -32.58 10.87 -17.77
N PHE A 84 -32.73 9.81 -16.97
CA PHE A 84 -31.63 9.19 -16.23
C PHE A 84 -30.67 8.51 -17.24
N PRO A 85 -29.44 9.03 -17.40
CA PRO A 85 -28.50 8.50 -18.40
C PRO A 85 -27.97 7.13 -17.99
N ASN A 86 -27.93 6.19 -18.95
CA ASN A 86 -27.38 4.86 -18.74
C ASN A 86 -25.84 4.91 -18.64
N PRO A 87 -25.23 4.54 -17.50
CA PRO A 87 -23.78 4.61 -17.32
C PRO A 87 -22.99 3.67 -18.24
N PHE A 88 -23.64 2.67 -18.85
CA PHE A 88 -23.02 1.71 -19.78
C PHE A 88 -23.30 2.00 -21.26
N ASP A 89 -23.97 3.12 -21.57
CA ASP A 89 -24.22 3.47 -22.96
C ASP A 89 -22.92 3.89 -23.66
N LYS A 90 -22.65 3.27 -24.82
CA LYS A 90 -21.46 3.58 -25.63
C LYS A 90 -21.52 4.97 -26.26
N ASN A 91 -22.73 5.50 -26.43
CA ASN A 91 -22.99 6.81 -27.03
C ASN A 91 -23.36 7.85 -25.96
N ASN A 92 -22.90 7.66 -24.73
CA ASN A 92 -22.97 8.67 -23.70
C ASN A 92 -22.28 9.94 -24.19
N GLY A 93 -23.07 10.91 -24.67
CA GLY A 93 -22.63 12.18 -25.27
C GLY A 93 -21.95 13.12 -24.28
N TYR A 94 -21.05 12.60 -23.44
CA TYR A 94 -20.21 13.38 -22.55
C TYR A 94 -19.18 14.15 -23.37
N SER A 95 -19.09 15.44 -23.08
CA SER A 95 -18.02 16.28 -23.59
C SER A 95 -16.68 15.87 -22.96
N THR A 96 -15.58 16.10 -23.68
CA THR A 96 -14.22 15.88 -23.17
C THR A 96 -13.99 16.56 -21.81
N GLY A 97 -14.62 17.72 -21.56
CA GLY A 97 -14.54 18.42 -20.27
C GLY A 97 -15.21 17.66 -19.12
N GLU A 98 -16.34 17.01 -19.37
CA GLU A 98 -17.06 16.21 -18.37
C GLU A 98 -16.28 14.94 -18.05
N ILE A 99 -15.72 14.29 -19.07
CA ILE A 99 -14.88 13.09 -18.90
C ILE A 99 -13.65 13.42 -18.05
N VAL A 100 -12.97 14.53 -18.32
CA VAL A 100 -11.83 14.98 -17.50
C VAL A 100 -12.25 15.27 -16.07
N GLY A 101 -13.44 15.84 -15.86
CA GLY A 101 -14.00 16.07 -14.53
C GLY A 101 -14.26 14.78 -13.76
N ILE A 102 -14.90 13.80 -14.40
CA ILE A 102 -15.21 12.48 -13.80
C ILE A 102 -13.90 11.73 -13.48
N VAL A 103 -12.96 11.70 -14.43
CA VAL A 103 -11.67 11.04 -14.25
C VAL A 103 -10.87 11.73 -13.14
N GLY A 104 -10.81 13.06 -13.14
CA GLY A 104 -10.13 13.85 -12.10
C GLY A 104 -10.72 13.62 -10.71
N ALA A 105 -12.05 13.61 -10.59
CA ALA A 105 -12.74 13.30 -9.34
C ALA A 105 -12.43 11.87 -8.88
N SER A 106 -12.45 10.90 -9.80
CA SER A 106 -12.16 9.51 -9.47
C SER A 106 -10.71 9.28 -9.05
N LEU A 107 -9.76 9.97 -9.69
CA LEU A 107 -8.35 9.97 -9.28
C LEU A 107 -8.18 10.53 -7.87
N GLY A 108 -8.83 11.64 -7.56
CA GLY A 108 -8.78 12.25 -6.23
C GLY A 108 -9.34 11.34 -5.14
N VAL A 109 -10.50 10.73 -5.39
CA VAL A 109 -11.12 9.79 -4.44
C VAL A 109 -10.24 8.55 -4.26
N SER A 110 -9.73 7.97 -5.34
CA SER A 110 -8.89 6.77 -5.25
C SER A 110 -7.57 7.02 -4.52
N ALA A 111 -6.93 8.15 -4.80
CA ALA A 111 -5.73 8.58 -4.08
C ALA A 111 -6.00 8.77 -2.58
N THR A 112 -7.18 9.29 -2.22
CA THR A 112 -7.58 9.45 -0.82
C THR A 112 -7.75 8.10 -0.12
N VAL A 113 -8.33 7.10 -0.80
CA VAL A 113 -8.46 5.74 -0.26
C VAL A 113 -7.09 5.10 -0.05
N GLY A 114 -6.19 5.17 -1.04
CA GLY A 114 -4.84 4.64 -0.91
C GLY A 114 -4.01 5.33 0.17
N LEU A 115 -4.14 6.65 0.31
CA LEU A 115 -3.47 7.40 1.38
C LEU A 115 -4.01 7.03 2.77
N THR A 116 -5.32 6.80 2.88
CA THR A 116 -5.94 6.35 4.13
C THR A 116 -5.40 4.98 4.53
N ASP A 117 -5.30 4.04 3.60
CA ASP A 117 -4.70 2.72 3.85
C ASP A 117 -3.22 2.82 4.27
N PHE A 118 -2.45 3.70 3.62
CA PHE A 118 -1.06 3.95 3.97
C PHE A 118 -0.92 4.47 5.42
N ILE A 119 -1.75 5.45 5.81
CA ILE A 119 -1.75 6.01 7.17
C ILE A 119 -2.13 4.94 8.20
N ILE A 120 -3.17 4.14 7.93
CA ILE A 120 -3.61 3.07 8.83
C ILE A 120 -2.49 2.05 9.04
N SER A 121 -1.87 1.59 7.96
CA SER A 121 -0.76 0.63 8.00
C SER A 121 0.43 1.18 8.80
N TYR A 122 0.77 2.45 8.61
CA TYR A 122 1.81 3.13 9.36
C TYR A 122 1.50 3.21 10.87
N VAL A 123 0.26 3.57 11.24
CA VAL A 123 -0.17 3.70 12.64
C VAL A 123 -0.24 2.33 13.32
N GLN A 124 -0.78 1.31 12.65
CA GLN A 124 -0.86 -0.04 13.19
C GLN A 124 0.53 -0.61 13.51
N ARG A 125 1.51 -0.39 12.63
CA ARG A 125 2.90 -0.79 12.90
C ARG A 125 3.47 -0.09 14.11
N LYS A 126 3.31 1.24 14.22
CA LYS A 126 3.81 1.99 15.39
C LYS A 126 3.16 1.53 16.69
N LYS A 127 1.89 1.13 16.64
CA LYS A 127 1.20 0.52 17.77
C LYS A 127 1.76 -0.87 18.12
N ALA A 128 2.01 -1.70 17.12
CA ALA A 128 2.60 -3.04 17.31
C ALA A 128 4.02 -2.97 17.89
N GLU A 129 4.89 -2.09 17.36
CA GLU A 129 6.23 -1.82 17.90
C GLU A 129 6.15 -1.40 19.38
N ARG A 130 5.23 -0.49 19.72
CA ARG A 130 5.03 -0.05 21.11
C ARG A 130 4.50 -1.17 22.01
N GLN A 131 3.60 -2.01 21.52
CA GLN A 131 3.05 -3.14 22.29
C GLN A 131 4.11 -4.20 22.57
N GLN A 132 4.96 -4.51 21.60
CA GLN A 132 6.09 -5.43 21.78
C GLN A 132 7.08 -4.90 22.81
N ALA A 133 7.44 -3.61 22.74
CA ALA A 133 8.32 -2.99 23.74
C ALA A 133 7.72 -3.01 25.16
N LEU A 134 6.39 -2.88 25.28
CA LEU A 134 5.70 -2.98 26.57
C LEU A 134 5.65 -4.42 27.10
N GLN A 135 5.43 -5.42 26.23
CA GLN A 135 5.48 -6.83 26.59
C GLN A 135 6.89 -7.24 27.03
N GLU A 136 7.92 -6.82 26.32
CA GLU A 136 9.31 -7.10 26.69
C GLU A 136 9.67 -6.44 28.04
N ALA A 137 9.14 -5.25 28.33
CA ALA A 137 9.31 -4.60 29.64
C ALA A 137 8.57 -5.37 30.76
N GLU A 138 7.35 -5.83 30.51
CA GLU A 138 6.57 -6.64 31.44
C GLU A 138 7.22 -8.00 31.71
N ASP A 139 7.75 -8.67 30.70
CA ASP A 139 8.48 -9.94 30.82
C ASP A 139 9.79 -9.78 31.60
N ARG A 140 10.49 -8.64 31.45
CA ARG A 140 11.69 -8.33 32.24
C ARG A 140 11.38 -8.02 33.70
N GLU A 141 10.25 -7.39 33.98
CA GLU A 141 9.80 -7.09 35.35
C GLU A 141 9.22 -8.32 36.05
N ASN A 142 8.59 -9.23 35.30
CA ASN A 142 8.01 -10.48 35.77
C ASN A 142 9.08 -11.59 35.90
N VAL A 143 10.05 -11.40 36.80
CA VAL A 143 10.88 -12.50 37.30
C VAL A 143 9.98 -13.42 38.14
N ARG A 144 9.29 -14.35 37.49
CA ARG A 144 8.59 -15.42 38.20
C ARG A 144 9.64 -16.25 38.93
N PRO A 145 9.47 -16.53 40.24
CA PRO A 145 10.35 -17.49 40.90
C PRO A 145 10.28 -18.81 40.13
N ILE A 146 11.45 -19.34 39.78
CA ILE A 146 11.57 -20.63 39.09
C ILE A 146 10.75 -21.65 39.89
N SER A 147 9.86 -22.38 39.21
CA SER A 147 9.08 -23.41 39.89
C SER A 147 10.05 -24.44 40.49
N PRO A 148 9.75 -25.04 41.66
CA PRO A 148 10.66 -26.00 42.28
C PRO A 148 11.04 -27.18 41.37
N GLU A 149 10.14 -27.55 40.45
CA GLU A 149 10.37 -28.59 39.45
C GLU A 149 11.40 -28.17 38.39
N GLU A 150 11.25 -26.98 37.82
CA GLU A 150 12.14 -26.45 36.78
C GLU A 150 13.54 -26.11 37.34
N ALA A 151 13.63 -25.68 38.60
CA ALA A 151 14.89 -25.51 39.31
C ALA A 151 15.60 -26.85 39.56
N GLY A 152 14.85 -27.91 39.89
CA GLY A 152 15.37 -29.26 40.07
C GLY A 152 15.93 -29.86 38.78
N GLU A 153 15.28 -29.61 37.65
CA GLU A 153 15.77 -30.07 36.34
C GLU A 153 17.07 -29.39 35.91
N LEU A 154 17.18 -28.07 36.14
CA LEU A 154 18.39 -27.30 35.83
C LEU A 154 19.60 -27.76 36.67
N LEU A 155 19.40 -28.03 37.97
CA LEU A 155 20.44 -28.59 38.83
C LEU A 155 20.90 -29.97 38.35
N ARG A 156 19.96 -30.83 37.96
CA ARG A 156 20.25 -32.18 37.47
C ARG A 156 20.89 -32.19 36.07
N LYS A 157 20.71 -31.13 35.29
CA LYS A 157 21.39 -30.92 34.00
C LYS A 157 22.84 -30.49 34.22
N ASN A 158 23.09 -29.48 35.06
CA ASN A 158 24.45 -29.05 35.41
C ASN A 158 25.29 -30.20 36.01
N GLN A 159 24.70 -31.03 36.88
CA GLN A 159 25.42 -32.18 37.45
C GLN A 159 25.74 -33.30 36.44
N ARG A 160 25.06 -33.36 35.29
CA ARG A 160 25.37 -34.31 34.21
C ARG A 160 26.41 -33.77 33.25
N ASP A 161 26.48 -32.45 33.10
CA ASP A 161 27.44 -31.78 32.21
C ASP A 161 28.84 -31.65 32.88
N GLU A 162 28.92 -31.84 34.21
CA GLU A 162 30.17 -31.85 34.99
C GLU A 162 30.82 -33.26 35.18
N GLN A 163 30.21 -34.34 34.68
CA GLN A 163 30.76 -35.71 34.70
C GLN A 163 31.31 -36.15 33.34
#